data_AF-A0A7S1LVA9-F1
#
_entry.id   AF-A0A7S1LVA9-F1
#
_cell.length_a   1.000
_cell.length_b   1.000
_cell.length_c   1.000
_cell.angle_alpha   90.00
_cell.angle_beta   90.00
_cell.angle_gamma   90.00
#
_symmetry.space_group_name_H-M   'P 1'
#
loop_
_entity.id
_entity.type
_entity.pdbx_description
1 polymer ?
#
loop_
_entity_poly.entity_id
_entity_poly.type
_entity_poly.pdbx_seq_one_letter_code
_entity_poly.pdbx_strand_id
1 'polypeptide(L)'
;MEWKVGIEDGGLFPWLAWGLCASPSGDHIFAASGRDIEMRSAATGEVLRTFSGHTDDVVGLCASRDGTWLCSASLDGTAKVWSVATGRLQHTFKGHDGSVYGIA
;
A
#
# COMPACT_ATOMS: atom_id res chain seq x y z
N MET A 1 11.40 19.76 17.71
CA MET A 1 10.65 18.53 18.05
C MET A 1 10.96 17.56 16.96
N GLU A 2 11.93 16.70 17.25
CA GLU A 2 12.62 15.86 16.30
C GLU A 2 12.13 14.44 16.57
N TRP A 3 11.51 13.80 15.58
CA TRP A 3 11.16 12.38 15.67
C TRP A 3 11.81 11.66 14.49
N LYS A 4 12.98 11.09 14.78
CA LYS A 4 13.58 9.99 14.01
C LYS A 4 12.82 8.71 14.37
N VAL A 5 12.07 8.14 13.44
CA VAL A 5 11.89 6.68 13.41
C VAL A 5 12.92 6.18 12.40
N GLY A 6 13.99 5.60 12.94
CA GLY A 6 15.08 5.05 12.17
C GLY A 6 14.65 3.82 11.40
N ILE A 7 15.09 3.75 10.14
CA ILE A 7 15.46 2.49 9.49
C ILE A 7 16.79 2.80 8.80
N GLU A 8 17.88 2.75 9.56
CA GLU A 8 19.25 2.66 9.05
C GLU A 8 19.84 1.37 9.61
N ASP A 9 20.67 0.71 8.79
CA ASP A 9 21.43 -0.53 9.00
C ASP A 9 20.76 -1.86 8.64
N GLY A 10 21.31 -2.46 7.58
CA GLY A 10 20.94 -3.78 7.09
C GLY A 10 21.20 -4.86 8.12
N GLY A 11 20.14 -5.62 8.44
CA GLY A 11 20.22 -6.77 9.32
C GLY A 11 18.83 -7.24 9.76
N LEU A 12 18.30 -8.24 9.06
CA LEU A 12 17.20 -9.14 9.45
C LEU A 12 15.84 -8.48 9.76
N PHE A 13 15.00 -8.44 8.71
CA PHE A 13 13.60 -8.01 8.59
C PHE A 13 12.64 -8.34 9.76
N PRO A 14 12.26 -7.37 10.62
CA PRO A 14 11.14 -7.48 11.54
C PRO A 14 9.86 -6.73 11.05
N TRP A 15 9.79 -6.32 9.79
CA TRP A 15 8.74 -5.44 9.25
C TRP A 15 7.97 -6.06 8.07
N LEU A 16 7.19 -7.12 8.30
CA LEU A 16 6.02 -7.36 7.48
C LEU A 16 4.87 -6.57 8.09
N ALA A 17 4.72 -5.29 7.72
CA ALA A 17 3.47 -4.58 7.99
C ALA A 17 2.45 -5.04 6.95
N TRP A 18 1.71 -6.11 7.28
CA TRP A 18 0.64 -6.64 6.45
C TRP A 18 -0.37 -5.53 6.11
N GLY A 19 -0.40 -5.12 4.84
CA GLY A 19 -1.43 -4.24 4.30
C GLY A 19 -1.51 -2.82 4.87
N LEU A 20 -0.44 -2.23 5.43
CA LEU A 20 -0.46 -0.82 5.89
C LEU A 20 0.80 -0.07 5.44
N CYS A 21 0.65 1.11 4.84
CA CYS A 21 1.77 2.01 4.58
C CYS A 21 1.37 3.48 4.71
N ALA A 22 2.34 4.37 4.88
CA ALA A 22 2.11 5.82 4.96
C ALA A 22 2.58 6.51 3.66
N SER A 23 1.91 7.60 3.31
CA SER A 23 2.42 8.52 2.29
C SER A 23 3.73 9.19 2.74
N PRO A 24 4.63 9.53 1.82
CA PRO A 24 5.88 10.22 2.15
C PRO A 24 5.70 11.57 2.84
N SER A 25 4.60 12.28 2.56
CA SER A 25 4.28 13.55 3.24
C SER A 25 3.78 13.35 4.67
N GLY A 26 3.32 12.14 5.01
CA GLY A 26 2.76 11.80 6.31
C GLY A 26 1.28 12.16 6.48
N ASP A 27 0.63 12.75 5.46
CA ASP A 27 -0.76 13.20 5.57
C ASP A 27 -1.79 12.08 5.36
N HIS A 28 -1.36 11.00 4.70
CA HIS A 28 -2.21 9.87 4.34
C HIS A 28 -1.64 8.54 4.85
N ILE A 29 -2.55 7.67 5.30
CA ILE A 29 -2.31 6.26 5.60
C ILE A 29 -3.08 5.41 4.60
N PHE A 30 -2.45 4.39 4.04
CA PHE A 30 -3.09 3.40 3.18
C PHE A 30 -3.23 2.09 3.93
N ALA A 31 -4.46 1.59 4.04
CA ALA A 31 -4.78 0.37 4.75
C ALA A 31 -5.52 -0.61 3.82
N ALA A 32 -5.09 -1.87 3.81
CA ALA A 32 -5.83 -2.95 3.19
C ALA A 32 -7.10 -3.22 4.00
N SER A 33 -8.23 -3.31 3.31
CA SER A 33 -9.56 -3.51 3.86
C SER A 33 -10.23 -4.65 3.07
N GLY A 34 -9.78 -5.88 3.34
CA GLY A 34 -10.13 -7.05 2.53
C GLY A 34 -9.58 -6.92 1.11
N ARG A 35 -10.46 -6.86 0.12
CA ARG A 35 -10.12 -6.74 -1.32
C ARG A 35 -9.85 -5.30 -1.76
N ASP A 36 -10.15 -4.35 -0.90
CA ASP A 36 -10.01 -2.93 -1.19
C ASP A 36 -8.85 -2.34 -0.41
N ILE A 37 -8.48 -1.12 -0.80
CA ILE A 37 -7.48 -0.33 -0.08
C ILE A 37 -8.12 0.99 0.27
N GLU A 38 -7.96 1.44 1.51
CA GLU A 38 -8.48 2.70 2.00
C GLU A 38 -7.34 3.68 2.23
N MET A 39 -7.44 4.86 1.61
CA MET A 39 -6.64 6.01 1.97
C MET A 39 -7.35 6.78 3.06
N ARG A 40 -6.67 6.99 4.18
CA ARG A 40 -7.19 7.67 5.36
C ARG A 40 -6.36 8.90 5.67
N SER A 41 -7.01 9.93 6.20
CA SER A 41 -6.33 11.07 6.81
C SER A 41 -5.51 10.59 8.00
N ALA A 42 -4.21 10.89 8.04
CA ALA A 42 -3.37 10.54 9.18
C ALA A 42 -3.78 11.34 10.44
N ALA A 43 -4.35 12.53 10.27
CA ALA A 43 -4.76 13.40 11.36
C ALA A 43 -6.11 13.01 11.98
N THR A 44 -7.06 12.56 11.16
CA THR A 44 -8.46 12.33 11.60
C THR A 44 -8.88 10.86 11.52
N GLY A 45 -8.15 10.01 10.80
CA GLY A 45 -8.51 8.61 10.55
C GLY A 45 -9.66 8.41 9.55
N GLU A 46 -10.23 9.49 9.04
CA GLU A 46 -11.33 9.47 8.08
C GLU A 46 -10.90 8.88 6.74
N VAL A 47 -11.76 8.05 6.15
CA VAL A 47 -11.54 7.50 4.82
C VAL A 47 -11.74 8.60 3.78
N LEU A 48 -10.66 8.94 3.10
CA LEU A 48 -10.62 9.94 2.03
C LEU A 48 -10.92 9.30 0.67
N ARG A 49 -10.53 8.04 0.49
CA ARG A 49 -10.66 7.32 -0.78
C ARG A 49 -10.57 5.81 -0.59
N THR A 50 -11.24 5.08 -1.47
CA THR A 50 -11.12 3.62 -1.59
C THR A 50 -10.62 3.25 -2.99
N PHE A 51 -9.67 2.32 -3.07
CA PHE A 51 -9.15 1.73 -4.29
C PHE A 51 -9.69 0.30 -4.40
N SER A 52 -10.58 0.08 -5.36
CA SER A 52 -11.25 -1.21 -5.57
C SER A 52 -10.87 -1.82 -6.91
N GLY A 53 -10.65 -3.13 -6.92
CA GLY A 53 -10.36 -3.86 -8.16
C GLY A 53 -9.57 -5.17 -8.00
N HIS A 54 -9.11 -5.50 -6.79
CA HIS A 54 -8.67 -6.87 -6.50
C HIS A 54 -9.88 -7.80 -6.33
N THR A 55 -9.70 -9.06 -6.69
CA THR A 55 -10.75 -10.08 -6.55
C THR A 55 -10.60 -10.92 -5.29
N ASP A 56 -9.50 -10.73 -4.56
CA ASP A 56 -9.19 -11.39 -3.30
C ASP A 56 -8.39 -10.45 -2.38
N ASP A 57 -8.10 -10.88 -1.15
CA ASP A 57 -7.54 -10.03 -0.11
C ASP A 57 -6.23 -9.37 -0.52
N VAL A 58 -6.10 -8.09 -0.20
CA VAL A 58 -4.88 -7.30 -0.32
C VAL A 58 -4.02 -7.56 0.90
N VAL A 59 -2.79 -8.00 0.67
CA VAL A 59 -1.87 -8.45 1.73
C VAL A 59 -0.61 -7.59 1.83
N GLY A 60 -0.32 -6.79 0.81
CA GLY A 60 0.84 -5.89 0.79
C GLY A 60 0.53 -4.56 0.14
N LEU A 61 1.10 -3.48 0.68
CA LEU A 61 1.01 -2.12 0.16
C LEU A 61 2.39 -1.46 0.15
N CYS A 62 2.68 -0.68 -0.88
CA CYS A 62 3.88 0.15 -0.94
C CYS A 62 3.56 1.48 -1.65
N ALA A 63 3.85 2.61 -1.00
CA ALA A 63 3.70 3.93 -1.59
C ALA A 63 5.00 4.37 -2.28
N SER A 64 4.85 5.02 -3.42
CA SER A 64 5.94 5.73 -4.10
C SER A 64 6.61 6.76 -3.21
N ARG A 65 7.92 6.98 -3.43
CA ARG A 65 8.68 8.01 -2.71
C ARG A 65 8.17 9.43 -2.96
N ASP A 66 7.56 9.68 -4.11
CA ASP A 66 6.95 10.97 -4.46
C ASP A 66 5.46 11.05 -4.08
N GLY A 67 4.87 9.97 -3.54
CA GLY A 67 3.47 9.91 -3.12
C GLY A 67 2.46 9.90 -4.28
N THR A 68 2.91 9.79 -5.53
CA THR A 68 2.03 9.88 -6.71
C THR A 68 1.31 8.56 -7.01
N TRP A 69 1.95 7.43 -6.71
CA TRP A 69 1.39 6.10 -6.91
C TRP A 69 1.49 5.21 -5.66
N LEU A 70 0.62 4.20 -5.63
CA LEU A 70 0.52 3.15 -4.63
C LEU A 70 0.54 1.80 -5.35
N CYS A 71 1.36 0.87 -4.88
CA CYS A 71 1.35 -0.52 -5.30
C CYS A 71 0.60 -1.36 -4.27
N SER A 72 -0.09 -2.41 -4.75
CA SER A 72 -0.73 -3.41 -3.91
C SER A 72 -0.46 -4.82 -4.40
N ALA A 73 -0.36 -5.76 -3.46
CA ALA A 73 -0.23 -7.19 -3.68
C ALA A 73 -1.44 -7.92 -3.10
N SER A 74 -1.97 -8.90 -3.82
CA SER A 74 -3.18 -9.63 -3.42
C SER A 74 -3.03 -11.14 -3.56
N LEU A 75 -3.86 -11.85 -2.81
CA LEU A 75 -4.05 -13.28 -2.93
C LEU A 75 -4.65 -13.69 -4.29
N ASP A 76 -5.21 -12.75 -5.06
CA ASP A 76 -5.73 -12.97 -6.42
C ASP A 76 -4.65 -13.24 -7.48
N GLY A 77 -3.39 -13.30 -7.07
CA GLY A 77 -2.24 -13.55 -7.94
C GLY A 77 -1.84 -12.35 -8.78
N THR A 78 -2.34 -11.15 -8.43
CA THR A 78 -1.98 -9.91 -9.12
C THR A 78 -1.36 -8.90 -8.17
N ALA A 79 -0.49 -8.06 -8.75
CA ALA A 79 -0.09 -6.80 -8.16
C ALA A 79 -0.69 -5.66 -8.99
N LYS A 80 -1.11 -4.57 -8.34
CA LYS A 80 -1.75 -3.43 -9.00
C LYS A 80 -1.07 -2.13 -8.63
N VAL A 81 -1.05 -1.19 -9.57
CA VAL A 81 -0.56 0.18 -9.36
C VAL A 81 -1.71 1.14 -9.48
N TRP A 82 -1.84 2.02 -8.51
CA TRP A 82 -2.91 2.99 -8.38
C TRP A 82 -2.33 4.40 -8.39
N SER A 83 -3.02 5.33 -9.04
CA SER A 83 -2.75 6.75 -8.88
C SER A 83 -3.41 7.25 -7.59
N VAL A 84 -2.61 7.79 -6.67
CA VAL A 84 -3.10 8.27 -5.36
C VAL A 84 -4.05 9.46 -5.55
N ALA A 85 -3.70 10.39 -6.45
CA ALA A 85 -4.50 11.59 -6.71
C ALA A 85 -5.90 11.27 -7.25
N THR A 86 -5.99 10.30 -8.17
CA THR A 86 -7.24 10.01 -8.89
C THR A 86 -7.99 8.79 -8.38
N GLY A 87 -7.33 7.91 -7.62
CA GLY A 87 -7.89 6.62 -7.21
C GLY A 87 -7.97 5.58 -8.31
N ARG A 88 -7.41 5.86 -9.49
CA ARG A 88 -7.57 4.99 -10.66
C ARG A 88 -6.47 3.95 -10.73
N LEU A 89 -6.85 2.73 -11.07
CA LEU A 89 -5.96 1.65 -11.45
C LEU A 89 -5.21 2.05 -12.73
N GLN A 90 -3.88 2.04 -12.68
CA GLN A 90 -3.01 2.34 -13.82
C GLN A 90 -2.49 1.06 -14.47
N HIS A 91 -2.05 0.10 -13.65
CA HIS A 91 -1.46 -1.14 -14.14
C HIS A 91 -1.91 -2.35 -13.31
N THR A 92 -2.01 -3.50 -13.95
CA THR A 92 -2.17 -4.80 -13.29
C THR A 92 -1.07 -5.71 -13.80
N PHE A 93 -0.24 -6.19 -12.89
CA PHE A 93 0.78 -7.19 -13.14
C PHE A 93 0.17 -8.58 -12.90
N LYS A 94 0.27 -9.43 -13.91
CA LYS A 94 -0.21 -10.82 -13.92
C LYS A 94 0.96 -11.72 -14.33
N GLY A 95 0.82 -13.03 -14.07
CA GLY A 95 1.85 -14.02 -14.38
C GLY A 95 2.47 -14.67 -13.15
N HIS A 96 1.96 -14.36 -11.95
CA HIS A 96 2.22 -15.16 -10.76
C HIS A 96 1.30 -16.39 -10.79
N ASP A 97 1.86 -17.58 -10.58
CA ASP A 97 1.10 -18.85 -10.55
C ASP A 97 0.26 -19.02 -9.27
N GLY A 98 0.29 -18.04 -8.37
CA GLY A 98 -0.43 -18.03 -7.10
C GLY A 98 -0.38 -16.67 -6.42
N SER A 99 -0.75 -16.63 -5.14
CA SER A 99 -0.86 -15.41 -4.34
C SER A 99 0.42 -14.57 -4.31
N VAL A 100 0.27 -13.26 -4.36
CA VAL A 100 1.39 -12.31 -4.23
C VAL A 100 1.41 -11.80 -2.78
N TYR A 101 2.44 -12.19 -2.03
CA TYR A 101 2.51 -11.89 -0.59
C TYR A 101 3.17 -10.56 -0.23
N GLY A 102 3.88 -9.93 -1.16
CA GLY A 102 4.65 -8.74 -0.84
C GLY A 102 5.12 -7.98 -2.07
N ILE A 103 5.39 -6.70 -1.82
CA ILE A 103 5.94 -5.72 -2.75
C ILE A 103 6.90 -4.85 -1.93
N ALA A 104 7.96 -4.37 -2.56
CA ALA A 104 8.98 -3.52 -1.94
C ALA A 104 9.20 -2.28 -2.79
#